data_AF-A0A8D0HVV2-F1
#
_entry.id   AF-A0A8D0HVV2-F1
#
_cell.length_a   1.000
_cell.length_b   1.000
_cell.length_c   1.000
_cell.angle_alpha   90.00
_cell.angle_beta   90.00
_cell.angle_gamma   90.00
#
_symmetry.space_group_name_H-M   'P 1'
#
loop_
_entity.id
_entity.type
_entity.pdbx_description
1 polymer ?
#
loop_
_entity_poly.entity_id
_entity_poly.type
_entity_poly.pdbx_seq_one_letter_code
_entity_poly.pdbx_strand_id
1 'polypeptide(L)'
;GAGEGAPPVRLWVRRVGVYCDEHRKTWLVAAEEEAGTLRARIRRVRVPLGEALCPSRLPPSQLPHMWQLSEGEQYRDSNSRIWEIEHHLMVRLGELLLRLMPSD
;
A
#
# COMPACT_ATOMS: atom_id res chain seq x y z
N GLY A 1 -23.24 -4.12 -4.73
CA GLY A 1 -22.43 -5.12 -4.02
C GLY A 1 -21.15 -5.47 -4.77
N ALA A 2 -20.28 -4.49 -5.08
CA ALA A 2 -19.03 -4.73 -5.82
C ALA A 2 -17.77 -4.20 -5.10
N GLY A 3 -17.89 -3.74 -3.84
CA GLY A 3 -16.83 -2.96 -3.16
C GLY A 3 -16.21 -3.58 -1.91
N GLU A 4 -16.62 -4.79 -1.49
CA GLU A 4 -16.10 -5.42 -0.26
C GLU A 4 -14.94 -6.40 -0.48
N GLY A 5 -14.69 -6.81 -1.73
CA GLY A 5 -13.63 -7.77 -2.06
C GLY A 5 -12.48 -7.23 -2.92
N ALA A 6 -12.62 -6.05 -3.51
CA ALA A 6 -11.60 -5.47 -4.37
C ALA A 6 -10.49 -4.79 -3.55
N PRO A 7 -9.22 -4.88 -3.99
CA PRO A 7 -8.14 -4.13 -3.38
C PRO A 7 -8.32 -2.61 -3.67
N PRO A 8 -7.75 -1.72 -2.83
CA PRO A 8 -7.86 -0.27 -3.00
C PRO A 8 -7.21 0.17 -4.31
N VAL A 9 -7.87 1.04 -5.07
CA VAL A 9 -7.32 1.53 -6.35
C VAL A 9 -6.09 2.40 -6.10
N ARG A 10 -6.06 3.18 -5.02
CA ARG A 10 -4.91 3.98 -4.63
C ARG A 10 -4.65 3.91 -3.14
N LEU A 11 -3.38 3.99 -2.76
CA LEU A 11 -2.95 4.13 -1.38
C LEU A 11 -1.99 5.32 -1.30
N TRP A 12 -2.29 6.30 -0.45
CA TRP A 12 -1.41 7.45 -0.21
C TRP A 12 -0.89 7.43 1.22
N VAL A 13 0.42 7.63 1.37
CA VAL A 13 1.04 7.80 2.67
C VAL A 13 0.45 9.05 3.36
N ARG A 14 0.03 8.87 4.62
CA ARG A 14 -0.41 9.96 5.49
C ARG A 14 0.69 10.35 6.48
N ARG A 15 1.34 9.33 7.01
CA ARG A 15 2.47 9.38 7.94
C ARG A 15 3.20 8.04 7.88
N VAL A 16 4.33 7.94 8.56
CA VAL A 16 5.13 6.71 8.61
C VAL A 16 4.25 5.50 8.93
N GLY A 17 4.25 4.52 8.03
CA GLY A 17 3.50 3.27 8.17
C GLY A 17 1.98 3.38 8.07
N VAL A 18 1.40 4.55 7.82
CA VAL A 18 -0.06 4.72 7.71
C VAL A 18 -0.43 5.33 6.36
N TYR A 19 -1.28 4.60 5.64
CA TYR A 19 -1.78 4.94 4.33
C TYR A 19 -3.29 5.13 4.38
N CYS A 20 -3.81 5.81 3.37
CA CYS A 20 -5.23 6.04 3.15
C CYS A 20 -5.59 5.66 1.74
N ASP A 21 -6.76 5.06 1.53
CA ASP A 21 -7.29 4.78 0.19
C ASP A 21 -8.28 5.82 -0.32
N GLU A 22 -8.77 5.63 -1.55
CA GLU A 22 -9.74 6.49 -2.24
C GLU A 22 -11.08 6.59 -1.51
N HIS A 23 -11.38 5.63 -0.63
CA HIS A 23 -12.57 5.59 0.20
C HIS A 23 -12.32 6.10 1.63
N ARG A 24 -11.18 6.75 1.86
CA ARG A 24 -10.76 7.30 3.16
C ARG A 24 -10.57 6.23 4.25
N LYS A 25 -10.43 4.95 3.89
CA LYS A 25 -10.11 3.89 4.83
C LYS A 25 -8.61 3.95 5.13
N THR A 26 -8.25 3.63 6.37
CA THR A 26 -6.86 3.64 6.83
C THR A 26 -6.23 2.27 6.77
N TRP A 27 -4.94 2.26 6.43
CA TRP A 27 -4.16 1.05 6.22
C TRP A 27 -2.82 1.19 6.94
N LEU A 28 -2.46 0.19 7.72
CA LEU A 28 -1.12 0.05 8.27
C LEU A 28 -0.26 -0.68 7.24
N VAL A 29 0.93 -0.16 6.96
CA VAL A 29 1.85 -0.73 5.99
C VAL A 29 3.21 -0.95 6.62
N ALA A 30 3.68 -2.19 6.57
CA ALA A 30 4.99 -2.59 7.04
C ALA A 30 5.82 -3.12 5.88
N ALA A 31 7.09 -2.72 5.83
CA ALA A 31 8.07 -3.29 4.92
C ALA A 31 8.63 -4.59 5.49
N GLU A 32 8.79 -5.60 4.65
CA GLU A 32 9.38 -6.89 4.99
C GLU A 32 10.38 -7.25 3.92
N GLU A 33 11.64 -7.49 4.29
CA GLU A 33 12.69 -7.84 3.35
C GLU A 33 13.16 -9.26 3.64
N GLU A 34 13.06 -10.12 2.63
CA GLU A 34 13.46 -11.53 2.73
C GLU A 34 14.20 -11.94 1.45
N ALA A 35 15.41 -12.50 1.61
CA ALA A 35 16.26 -12.93 0.50
C ALA A 35 16.47 -11.85 -0.59
N GLY A 36 16.57 -10.58 -0.19
CA GLY A 36 16.75 -9.43 -1.10
C GLY A 36 15.48 -8.99 -1.85
N THR A 37 14.33 -9.59 -1.54
CA THR A 37 13.03 -9.20 -2.07
C THR A 37 12.29 -8.35 -1.05
N LEU A 38 11.90 -7.13 -1.45
CA LEU A 38 11.08 -6.25 -0.63
C LEU A 38 9.59 -6.58 -0.79
N ARG A 39 8.90 -6.70 0.33
CA ARG A 39 7.45 -6.87 0.43
C ARG A 39 6.83 -5.76 1.27
N ALA A 40 5.57 -5.47 0.99
CA ALA A 40 4.75 -4.56 1.78
C ALA A 40 3.51 -5.31 2.28
N ARG A 41 3.44 -5.53 3.60
CA ARG A 41 2.24 -6.07 4.24
C ARG A 41 1.32 -4.93 4.64
N ILE A 42 0.11 -4.95 4.09
CA ILE A 42 -0.86 -3.86 4.17
C ILE A 42 -2.10 -4.39 4.87
N ARG A 43 -2.48 -3.80 6.01
CA ARG A 43 -3.62 -4.23 6.83
C ARG A 43 -4.58 -3.09 7.08
N ARG A 44 -5.87 -3.32 6.87
CA ARG A 44 -6.91 -2.36 7.17
C ARG A 44 -6.98 -2.15 8.68
N VAL A 45 -6.92 -0.90 9.08
CA VAL A 45 -7.07 -0.48 10.48
C VAL A 45 -8.12 0.62 10.56
N ARG A 46 -8.71 0.85 11.74
CA ARG A 46 -9.60 1.98 11.98
C ARG A 46 -8.90 2.96 12.92
N VAL A 47 -8.03 3.79 12.36
CA VAL A 47 -7.38 4.87 13.10
C VAL A 47 -7.93 6.22 12.65
N PRO A 48 -8.09 7.19 13.56
CA PRO A 48 -8.39 8.55 13.14
C PRO A 48 -7.31 9.04 12.17
N LEU A 49 -7.74 9.65 11.07
CA LEU A 49 -6.83 10.11 10.02
C LEU A 49 -5.87 11.21 10.49
N GLY A 50 -6.25 11.98 11.52
CA GLY A 50 -5.45 13.08 12.07
C GLY A 50 -5.04 14.10 11.00
N GLU A 51 -4.00 14.87 11.30
CA GLU A 51 -3.33 15.72 10.32
C GLU A 51 -2.34 14.88 9.48
N ALA A 52 -2.37 15.05 8.16
CA ALA A 52 -1.43 14.37 7.28
C ALA A 52 -0.06 15.08 7.31
N LEU A 53 1.02 14.31 7.28
CA LEU A 53 2.35 14.87 7.12
C LEU A 53 2.54 15.34 5.67
N CYS A 54 3.14 16.52 5.49
CA CYS A 54 3.64 16.93 4.18
C CYS A 54 4.68 15.90 3.69
N PRO A 55 4.69 15.55 2.39
CA PRO A 55 5.67 14.60 1.84
C PRO A 55 7.13 14.98 2.15
N SER A 56 7.46 16.28 2.18
CA SER A 56 8.79 16.79 2.53
C SER A 56 9.20 16.56 4.00
N ARG A 57 8.25 16.21 4.87
CA ARG A 57 8.47 15.91 6.29
C ARG A 57 8.50 14.42 6.58
N LEU A 58 8.29 13.57 5.57
CA LEU A 58 8.39 12.13 5.75
C LEU A 58 9.87 11.73 5.81
N PRO A 59 10.25 10.85 6.75
CA PRO A 59 11.60 10.30 6.75
C PRO A 59 11.80 9.44 5.49
N PRO A 60 13.06 9.23 5.06
CA PRO A 60 13.38 8.27 4.02
C PRO A 60 12.78 6.90 4.32
N SER A 61 12.19 6.26 3.31
CA SER A 61 11.57 4.94 3.43
C SER A 61 11.79 4.15 2.15
N GLN A 62 11.90 2.82 2.28
CA GLN A 62 11.86 1.92 1.13
C GLN A 62 10.45 1.87 0.49
N LEU A 63 9.42 2.17 1.28
CA LEU A 63 8.04 2.22 0.83
C LEU A 63 7.75 3.55 0.11
N PRO A 64 6.99 3.52 -1.00
CA PRO A 64 6.65 4.70 -1.78
C PRO A 64 5.60 5.57 -1.11
N HIS A 65 5.49 6.83 -1.55
CA HIS A 65 4.44 7.72 -1.05
C HIS A 65 3.05 7.35 -1.58
N MET A 66 2.98 6.67 -2.72
CA MET A 66 1.71 6.29 -3.33
C MET A 66 1.85 4.99 -4.10
N TRP A 67 0.81 4.16 -4.04
CA TRP A 67 0.58 3.05 -4.96
C TRP A 67 -0.71 3.27 -5.74
N GLN A 68 -0.71 2.94 -7.03
CA GLN A 68 -1.86 2.95 -7.92
C GLN A 68 -2.03 1.60 -8.59
N LEU A 69 -3.21 1.00 -8.44
CA LEU A 69 -3.57 -0.24 -9.10
C LEU A 69 -3.60 -0.01 -10.62
N SER A 70 -2.83 -0.82 -11.34
CA SER A 70 -2.75 -0.85 -12.80
C SER A 70 -3.67 -1.94 -13.36
N GLU A 71 -3.95 -1.88 -14.66
CA GLU A 71 -4.63 -2.97 -15.37
C GLU A 71 -3.75 -4.22 -15.28
N GLY A 72 -4.24 -5.29 -14.61
CA GLY A 72 -3.49 -6.55 -14.45
C GLY A 72 -3.08 -6.93 -13.02
N GLU A 73 -3.84 -6.53 -11.99
CA GLU A 73 -3.62 -6.94 -10.58
C GLU A 73 -2.23 -6.58 -10.01
N GLN A 74 -1.64 -5.51 -10.50
CA GLN A 74 -0.35 -4.98 -10.03
C GLN A 74 -0.50 -3.52 -9.58
N TYR A 75 0.35 -3.08 -8.67
CA TYR A 75 0.47 -1.68 -8.31
C TYR A 75 1.70 -1.06 -8.96
N ARG A 76 1.54 0.15 -9.48
CA ARG A 76 2.65 1.05 -9.80
C ARG A 76 2.82 2.05 -8.67
N ASP A 77 4.05 2.26 -8.23
CA ASP A 77 4.33 3.21 -7.17
C ASP A 77 4.76 4.61 -7.66
N SER A 78 4.85 5.57 -6.74
CA SER A 78 5.27 6.95 -7.02
C SER A 78 6.70 7.08 -7.56
N ASN A 79 7.51 6.03 -7.45
CA ASN A 79 8.86 5.93 -7.98
C ASN A 79 8.89 5.11 -9.27
N SER A 80 7.72 4.87 -9.89
CA SER A 80 7.52 4.07 -11.10
C SER A 80 7.88 2.59 -10.98
N ARG A 81 8.07 2.06 -9.77
CA ARG A 81 8.34 0.63 -9.54
C ARG A 81 7.04 -0.17 -9.58
N ILE A 82 7.14 -1.43 -10.00
CA ILE A 82 6.01 -2.35 -10.10
C ILE A 82 5.99 -3.26 -8.87
N TRP A 83 4.78 -3.44 -8.33
CA TRP A 83 4.51 -4.30 -7.18
C TRP A 83 3.41 -5.30 -7.56
N GLU A 84 3.71 -6.58 -7.46
CA GLU A 84 2.72 -7.65 -7.68
C GLU A 84 1.91 -7.92 -6.41
N ILE A 85 0.63 -8.21 -6.56
CA ILE A 85 -0.21 -8.69 -5.45
C ILE A 85 0.07 -10.19 -5.25
N GLU A 86 0.84 -10.55 -4.22
CA GLU A 86 1.06 -11.96 -3.85
C GLU A 86 -0.20 -12.57 -3.24
N HIS A 87 -0.91 -11.79 -2.40
CA HIS A 87 -2.20 -12.20 -1.87
C HIS A 87 -3.11 -11.02 -1.52
N HIS A 88 -4.42 -11.26 -1.59
CA HIS A 88 -5.45 -10.33 -1.12
C HIS A 88 -6.53 -11.06 -0.31
N LEU A 89 -6.79 -10.60 0.91
CA LEU A 89 -7.80 -11.14 1.83
C LEU A 89 -8.78 -10.05 2.25
N MET A 90 -9.31 -9.30 1.28
CA MET A 90 -10.12 -8.09 1.50
C MET A 90 -11.41 -8.32 2.29
N VAL A 91 -12.17 -9.37 1.95
CA VAL A 91 -13.47 -9.64 2.56
C VAL A 91 -13.34 -10.05 4.03
N ARG A 92 -12.31 -10.85 4.37
CA ARG A 92 -12.14 -11.41 5.73
C ARG A 92 -11.34 -10.50 6.65
N LEU A 93 -10.20 -10.01 6.17
CA LEU A 93 -9.19 -9.36 7.01
C LEU A 93 -8.86 -7.93 6.55
N GLY A 94 -9.18 -7.56 5.32
CA GLY A 94 -8.67 -6.33 4.74
C GLY A 94 -7.15 -6.34 4.70
N GLU A 95 -6.54 -7.42 4.21
CA GLU A 95 -5.08 -7.55 4.08
C GLU A 95 -4.62 -7.72 2.62
N LEU A 96 -3.52 -7.04 2.26
CA LEU A 96 -2.77 -7.26 1.02
C LEU A 96 -1.31 -7.56 1.36
N LEU A 97 -0.68 -8.38 0.55
CA LEU A 97 0.77 -8.49 0.49
C LEU A 97 1.22 -8.17 -0.91
N LEU A 98 2.07 -7.14 -1.00
CA LEU A 98 2.66 -6.73 -2.26
C LEU A 98 4.13 -7.15 -2.28
N ARG A 99 4.61 -7.62 -3.43
CA ARG A 99 6.02 -7.92 -3.68
C ARG A 99 6.57 -6.94 -4.70
N LEU A 100 7.69 -6.29 -4.38
CA LEU A 100 8.40 -5.44 -5.32
C LEU A 100 9.02 -6.30 -6.43
N MET A 101 8.70 -5.96 -7.67
CA MET A 101 9.29 -6.62 -8.84
C MET A 101 10.68 -6.01 -9.12
N PRO A 102 11.65 -6.82 -9.59
CA PRO A 102 12.89 -6.30 -10.13
C PRO A 102 12.60 -5.29 -11.25
N SER A 103 13.39 -4.23 -11.33
CA SER A 103 13.41 -3.38 -12.52
C SER A 103 14.01 -4.18 -13.68
N ASP A 104 13.43 -4.06 -14.88
CA ASP A 104 14.05 -4.53 -16.14
C ASP A 104 15.37 -3.80 -16.43
#